data_AF-A0A4U8Q262-F1
#
_entry.id   AF-A0A4U8Q262-F1
#
_cell.length_a   1.000
_cell.length_b   1.000
_cell.length_c   1.000
_cell.angle_alpha   90.00
_cell.angle_beta   90.00
_cell.angle_gamma   90.00
#
_symmetry.space_group_name_H-M   'P 1'
#
loop_
_entity.id
_entity.type
_entity.pdbx_description
1 polymer ?
#
loop_
_entity_poly.entity_id
_entity_poly.type
_entity_poly.pdbx_seq_one_letter_code
_entity_poly.pdbx_strand_id
1 'polypeptide(L)'
;MMFRYALRHKIVEKDYAALCNPVKQRAPQKEVIPFSDEEVNLLWDNLGEVPFVDMILIGIYSGWRPQELAILKTADIDLTEKTMRGGLKTDAGKNRVVPIHPLIYPLIE
;
A
#
# COMPACT_ATOMS: atom_id res chain seq x y z
N MET A 1 -19.96 5.17 -9.18
CA MET A 1 -20.83 4.40 -8.25
C MET A 1 -22.04 5.23 -7.80
N MET A 2 -21.87 6.50 -7.46
CA MET A 2 -22.94 7.42 -7.04
C MET A 2 -24.12 7.55 -8.02
N PHE A 3 -23.87 7.86 -9.30
CA PHE A 3 -24.96 8.03 -10.29
C PHE A 3 -25.75 6.74 -10.56
N ARG A 4 -25.08 5.58 -10.53
CA ARG A 4 -25.77 4.27 -10.65
C ARG A 4 -26.76 4.03 -9.51
N TYR A 5 -26.42 4.43 -8.29
CA TYR A 5 -27.32 4.37 -7.15
C TYR A 5 -28.50 5.33 -7.34
N ALA A 6 -28.22 6.61 -7.66
CA ALA A 6 -29.25 7.63 -7.80
C ALA A 6 -30.25 7.32 -8.93
N LEU A 7 -29.79 6.78 -10.07
CA LEU A 7 -30.66 6.30 -11.14
C LEU A 7 -31.56 5.15 -10.69
N ARG A 8 -31.00 4.16 -9.98
CA ARG A 8 -31.77 3.00 -9.46
C ARG A 8 -32.92 3.45 -8.55
N HIS A 9 -32.66 4.45 -7.71
CA HIS A 9 -33.64 4.99 -6.76
C HIS A 9 -34.48 6.14 -7.32
N LYS A 10 -34.38 6.42 -8.63
CA LYS A 10 -35.09 7.53 -9.31
C LYS A 10 -34.86 8.90 -8.65
N ILE A 11 -33.71 9.09 -8.03
CA ILE A 11 -33.28 10.37 -7.43
C ILE A 11 -32.82 11.34 -8.54
N VAL A 12 -32.26 10.80 -9.62
CA VAL A 12 -31.86 11.55 -10.82
C VAL A 12 -32.35 10.81 -12.06
N GLU A 13 -32.55 11.54 -13.15
CA GLU A 13 -33.04 10.97 -14.42
C GLU A 13 -31.91 10.60 -15.39
N LYS A 14 -30.72 11.22 -15.25
CA LYS A 14 -29.62 11.12 -16.21
C LYS A 14 -28.28 10.98 -15.50
N ASP A 15 -27.38 10.19 -16.09
CA ASP A 15 -25.98 10.07 -15.67
C ASP A 15 -25.07 10.76 -16.69
N TYR A 16 -24.83 12.05 -16.48
CA TYR A 16 -23.88 12.82 -17.30
C TYR A 16 -22.42 12.41 -17.05
N ALA A 17 -22.12 11.83 -15.88
CA ALA A 17 -20.76 11.42 -15.56
C ALA A 17 -20.28 10.26 -16.46
N ALA A 18 -21.20 9.42 -16.94
CA ALA A 18 -20.91 8.39 -17.94
C ALA A 18 -20.47 8.95 -19.30
N LEU A 19 -20.81 10.20 -19.61
CA LEU A 19 -20.45 10.89 -20.85
C LEU A 19 -19.15 11.72 -20.70
N CYS A 20 -18.67 11.89 -19.46
CA CYS A 20 -17.44 12.63 -19.20
C CYS A 20 -16.22 11.75 -19.48
N ASN A 21 -15.32 12.24 -20.33
CA ASN A 21 -13.99 11.67 -20.42
C ASN A 21 -13.15 12.08 -19.20
N PRO A 22 -12.30 11.19 -18.66
CA PRO A 22 -11.37 11.57 -17.62
C PRO A 22 -10.47 12.68 -18.12
N VAL A 23 -10.56 13.85 -17.50
CA VAL A 23 -9.64 14.94 -17.75
C VAL A 23 -8.31 14.53 -17.15
N LYS A 24 -7.33 14.20 -18.00
CA LYS A 24 -5.95 14.00 -17.55
C LYS A 24 -5.39 15.36 -17.11
N GLN A 25 -5.64 15.73 -15.85
CA GLN A 25 -4.84 16.77 -15.22
C GLN A 25 -3.40 16.28 -15.22
N ARG A 26 -2.44 17.12 -15.63
CA ARG A 26 -1.04 16.85 -15.33
C ARG A 26 -0.97 16.65 -13.82
N ALA A 27 -0.42 15.52 -13.38
CA ALA A 27 -0.22 15.28 -11.96
C ALA A 27 0.43 16.54 -11.39
N PRO A 28 -0.12 17.12 -10.30
CA PRO A 28 0.57 18.22 -9.65
C PRO A 28 2.01 17.77 -9.43
N GLN A 29 2.98 18.61 -9.81
CA GLN A 29 4.38 18.39 -9.49
C GLN A 29 4.50 18.55 -7.97
N LYS A 30 4.13 17.51 -7.24
CA LYS A 30 4.43 17.40 -5.83
C LYS A 30 5.81 16.78 -5.75
N GLU A 31 6.75 17.52 -5.17
CA GLU A 31 8.02 16.92 -4.79
C GLU A 31 7.76 15.81 -3.77
N VAL A 32 8.22 14.61 -4.10
CA VAL A 32 8.19 13.48 -3.19
C VAL A 32 9.49 13.56 -2.39
N ILE A 33 9.38 13.96 -1.13
CA ILE A 33 10.51 13.99 -0.20
C ILE A 33 10.58 12.60 0.46
N PRO A 34 11.63 11.79 0.19
CA PRO A 34 11.82 10.52 0.88
C PRO A 34 12.20 10.76 2.34
N PHE A 35 12.01 9.75 3.19
CA PHE A 35 12.51 9.79 4.56
C PHE A 35 14.03 9.87 4.59
N SER A 36 14.57 10.67 5.50
CA SER A 36 16.02 10.71 5.75
C SER A 36 16.46 9.52 6.59
N ASP A 37 17.77 9.24 6.59
CA ASP A 37 18.34 8.19 7.42
C ASP A 37 18.13 8.48 8.91
N GLU A 38 18.13 9.76 9.33
CA GLU A 38 17.84 10.13 10.72
C GLU A 38 16.39 9.81 11.11
N GLU A 39 15.43 10.03 10.21
CA GLU A 39 14.02 9.70 10.43
C GLU A 39 13.81 8.18 10.52
N VAL A 40 14.51 7.40 9.70
CA VAL A 40 14.47 5.93 9.75
C VAL A 40 15.11 5.41 11.04
N ASN A 41 16.23 5.99 11.47
CA ASN A 41 16.87 5.61 12.73
C ASN A 41 16.00 5.95 13.95
N LEU A 42 15.30 7.09 13.92
CA LEU A 42 14.35 7.44 14.97
C LEU A 42 13.23 6.38 15.10
N LEU A 43 12.79 5.79 14.00
CA LEU A 43 11.84 4.66 14.04
C LEU A 43 12.47 3.44 14.74
N TRP A 44 13.70 3.07 14.38
CA TRP A 44 14.41 1.97 15.02
C TRP A 44 14.60 2.18 16.53
N ASP A 45 14.95 3.40 16.96
CA ASP A 45 15.14 3.74 18.38
C ASP A 45 13.86 3.63 19.22
N ASN A 46 12.69 3.72 18.56
CA ASN A 46 11.37 3.64 19.20
C ASN A 46 10.65 2.32 18.92
N LEU A 47 11.36 1.32 18.40
CA LEU A 47 10.81 -0.01 18.15
C LEU A 47 10.38 -0.66 19.47
N GLY A 48 9.09 -1.00 19.58
CA GLY A 48 8.50 -1.60 20.78
C GLY A 48 7.92 -0.60 21.78
N GLU A 49 8.37 0.66 21.73
CA GLU A 49 7.83 1.76 22.56
C GLU A 49 6.60 2.39 21.91
N VAL A 50 6.65 2.59 20.59
CA VAL A 50 5.54 3.17 19.81
C VAL A 50 4.85 2.06 19.00
N PRO A 51 3.51 1.92 19.09
CA PRO A 51 2.77 0.95 18.30
C PRO A 51 2.95 1.14 16.79
N PHE A 52 2.97 0.02 16.04
CA PHE A 52 3.03 -0.03 14.57
C PHE A 52 4.33 0.48 13.93
N VAL A 53 5.37 0.78 14.71
CA VAL A 53 6.70 1.14 14.18
C VAL A 53 7.29 0.02 13.32
N ASP A 54 7.12 -1.23 13.76
CA ASP A 54 7.46 -2.44 13.01
C ASP A 54 6.79 -2.48 11.62
N MET A 55 5.50 -2.18 11.54
CA MET A 55 4.76 -2.13 10.27
C MET A 55 5.30 -1.04 9.34
N ILE A 56 5.67 0.13 9.88
CA ILE A 56 6.24 1.23 9.10
C ILE A 56 7.62 0.85 8.57
N LEU A 57 8.49 0.29 9.41
CA LEU A 57 9.81 -0.19 9.02
C LEU A 57 9.71 -1.26 7.93
N ILE A 58 8.83 -2.25 8.11
CA ILE A 58 8.57 -3.26 7.07
C ILE A 58 8.13 -2.58 5.78
N GLY A 59 7.23 -1.59 5.82
CA GLY A 59 6.79 -0.83 4.66
C GLY A 59 7.90 -0.08 3.94
N ILE A 60 8.81 0.58 4.67
CA ILE A 60 9.95 1.32 4.13
C ILE A 60 10.89 0.37 3.38
N TYR A 61 11.27 -0.76 4.00
CA TYR A 61 12.23 -1.70 3.42
C TYR A 61 11.65 -2.60 2.32
N SER A 62 10.34 -2.83 2.29
CA SER A 62 9.68 -3.73 1.33
C SER A 62 8.97 -3.02 0.19
N GLY A 63 8.62 -1.73 0.35
CA GLY A 63 7.80 -0.99 -0.60
C GLY A 63 6.36 -1.48 -0.72
N TRP A 64 5.86 -2.26 0.25
CA TRP A 64 4.46 -2.66 0.29
C TRP A 64 3.54 -1.44 0.43
N ARG A 65 2.39 -1.46 -0.26
CA ARG A 65 1.35 -0.48 0.01
C ARG A 65 0.77 -0.75 1.39
N PRO A 66 0.41 0.28 2.18
CA PRO A 66 -0.10 0.09 3.54
C PRO A 66 -1.26 -0.92 3.61
N GLN A 67 -2.20 -0.85 2.67
CA GLN A 67 -3.32 -1.80 2.61
C GLN A 67 -2.89 -3.22 2.23
N GLU A 68 -1.90 -3.38 1.36
CA GLU A 68 -1.39 -4.71 0.97
C GLU A 68 -0.67 -5.37 2.15
N LEU A 69 0.11 -4.59 2.91
CA LEU A 69 0.78 -5.05 4.13
C LEU A 69 -0.21 -5.41 5.23
N ALA A 70 -1.21 -4.56 5.46
CA ALA A 70 -2.22 -4.76 6.52
C ALA A 70 -3.10 -6.00 6.33
N ILE A 71 -3.20 -6.54 5.11
CA ILE A 71 -3.96 -7.77 4.82
C ILE A 71 -3.07 -8.96 4.43
N LEU A 72 -1.75 -8.79 4.46
CA LEU A 72 -0.79 -9.85 4.14
C LEU A 72 -0.99 -11.00 5.15
N LYS A 73 -1.16 -12.21 4.64
CA LYS A 73 -1.35 -13.39 5.48
C LYS A 73 0.00 -14.04 5.75
N THR A 74 0.15 -14.62 6.93
CA THR A 74 1.32 -15.45 7.27
C THR A 74 1.53 -16.62 6.31
N ALA A 75 0.45 -17.18 5.75
CA ALA A 75 0.53 -18.22 4.72
C ALA A 75 1.18 -17.77 3.40
N ASP A 76 1.25 -16.45 3.17
CA ASP A 76 1.87 -15.86 1.99
C ASP A 76 3.32 -15.39 2.27
N ILE A 77 3.89 -15.77 3.42
CA ILE A 77 5.27 -15.47 3.83
C ILE A 77 6.07 -16.77 3.86
N ASP A 78 7.17 -16.81 3.12
CA ASP A 78 8.13 -17.90 3.14
C ASP A 78 9.39 -17.44 3.89
N LEU A 79 9.57 -17.91 5.12
CA LEU A 79 10.74 -17.60 5.94
C LEU A 79 12.01 -18.33 5.47
N THR A 80 11.88 -19.45 4.76
CA THR A 80 13.02 -20.21 4.24
C THR A 80 13.64 -19.50 3.05
N GLU A 81 12.79 -19.13 2.09
CA GLU A 81 13.19 -18.38 0.90
C GLU A 81 13.30 -16.87 1.16
N LYS A 82 12.89 -16.42 2.36
CA LYS A 82 12.85 -15.01 2.78
C LYS A 82 12.05 -14.15 1.81
N THR A 83 10.83 -14.56 1.50
CA THR A 83 9.95 -13.84 0.57
C THR A 83 8.54 -13.64 1.11
N MET A 84 7.88 -12.58 0.64
CA MET A 84 6.47 -12.27 0.89
C MET A 84 5.73 -12.21 -0.45
N ARG A 85 4.54 -12.79 -0.53
CA ARG A 85 3.74 -12.81 -1.75
C ARG A 85 2.43 -12.03 -1.58
N GLY A 86 2.03 -11.31 -2.62
CA GLY A 86 0.73 -10.62 -2.60
C GLY A 86 0.57 -9.53 -3.65
N GLY A 87 -0.35 -8.60 -3.39
CA GLY A 87 -0.64 -7.46 -4.24
C GLY A 87 -2.01 -7.52 -4.91
N LEU A 88 -2.66 -6.36 -5.00
CA LEU A 88 -4.12 -6.27 -5.21
C LEU A 88 -4.53 -5.51 -6.48
N LYS A 89 -3.73 -4.51 -6.90
CA LYS A 89 -4.23 -3.42 -7.76
C LYS A 89 -4.21 -3.68 -9.27
N THR A 90 -3.25 -4.42 -9.81
CA THR A 90 -3.05 -4.56 -11.27
C THR A 90 -2.65 -5.99 -11.63
N ASP A 91 -2.90 -6.45 -12.85
CA ASP A 91 -2.51 -7.81 -13.25
C ASP A 91 -0.99 -8.06 -13.15
N ALA A 92 -0.16 -7.04 -13.39
CA ALA A 92 1.28 -7.10 -13.14
C ALA A 92 1.67 -6.96 -11.65
N GLY A 93 0.75 -6.49 -10.80
CA GLY A 93 0.97 -6.27 -9.37
C GLY A 93 0.27 -7.30 -8.47
N LYS A 94 -0.47 -8.27 -9.04
CA LYS A 94 -1.09 -9.37 -8.32
C LYS A 94 -0.07 -10.48 -8.08
N ASN A 95 -0.06 -11.04 -6.87
CA ASN A 95 0.79 -12.16 -6.48
C ASN A 95 2.28 -11.97 -6.78
N ARG A 96 2.78 -10.73 -6.71
CA ARG A 96 4.21 -10.45 -6.80
C ARG A 96 4.93 -11.05 -5.60
N VAL A 97 6.14 -11.53 -5.83
CA VAL A 97 7.05 -12.00 -4.77
C VAL A 97 8.00 -10.86 -4.43
N VAL A 98 8.09 -10.50 -3.16
CA VAL A 98 8.93 -9.43 -2.62
C VAL A 98 9.93 -10.06 -1.64
N PRO A 99 11.24 -9.90 -1.84
CA PRO A 99 12.23 -10.41 -0.89
C PRO A 99 12.17 -9.66 0.44
N ILE A 100 12.45 -10.35 1.54
CA ILE A 100 12.52 -9.79 2.88
C ILE A 100 13.94 -9.26 3.11
N HIS A 101 14.06 -7.98 3.41
CA HIS A 101 15.35 -7.37 3.71
C HIS A 101 15.90 -7.87 5.06
N PRO A 102 17.20 -8.19 5.20
CA PRO A 102 17.76 -8.78 6.42
C PRO A 102 17.50 -7.99 7.71
N LEU A 103 17.47 -6.66 7.64
CA LEU A 103 17.22 -5.80 8.81
C LEU A 103 15.80 -5.95 9.38
N ILE A 104 14.80 -6.18 8.53
CA ILE A 104 13.39 -6.32 8.97
C ILE A 104 13.00 -7.78 9.16
N TYR A 105 13.88 -8.73 8.81
CA TYR A 105 13.60 -10.15 8.97
C TYR A 105 13.22 -10.53 10.42
N PRO A 106 13.92 -10.03 11.48
CA PRO A 106 13.55 -10.30 12.87
C PRO A 106 12.18 -9.71 13.28
N LEU A 107 11.63 -8.77 12.49
CA LEU A 107 10.31 -8.18 12.75
C LEU A 107 9.17 -9.01 12.17
N ILE A 108 9.49 -10.01 11.33
CA ILE A 108 8.53 -10.82 10.57
C ILE A 108 8.47 -12.26 11.11
N GLU A 109 9.54 -12.73 11.77
CA GLU A 109 9.64 -14.09 12.34
C GLU A 109 8.80 -14.32 13.60
#